data_AF-A0A485KB52-F1
#
_entry.id   AF-A0A485KB52-F1
#
_cell.length_a   1.000
_cell.length_b   1.000
_cell.length_c   1.000
_cell.angle_alpha   90.00
_cell.angle_beta   90.00
_cell.angle_gamma   90.00
#
_symmetry.space_group_name_H-M   'P 1'
#
loop_
_entity.id
_entity.type
_entity.pdbx_description
1 polymer ?
#
loop_
_entity_poly.entity_id
_entity_poly.type
_entity_poly.pdbx_seq_one_letter_code
_entity_poly.pdbx_strand_id
1 'polypeptide(L)'
;MIISELDTHHIPYADETNGTGMKMLRAVEDDDSKRDAGRPLVDTAIVSMVIQGDIQPTLTPRCPHWMKELAELCLAMDPSERPTTASVGVGAHDLKLQKDGSVEL
;
A
#
# COMPACT_ATOMS: atom_id res chain seq x y z
N MET A 1 7.15 -0.27 1.52
CA MET A 1 6.85 1.06 2.06
C MET A 1 6.63 0.99 3.56
N ILE A 2 7.37 1.76 4.35
CA ILE A 2 7.28 1.76 5.82
C ILE A 2 5.90 2.20 6.34
N ILE A 3 5.23 3.15 5.66
CA ILE A 3 3.90 3.62 6.08
C ILE A 3 2.85 2.51 6.01
N SER A 4 2.83 1.71 4.93
CA SER A 4 1.91 0.57 4.81
C SER A 4 2.21 -0.53 5.82
N GLU A 5 3.48 -0.78 6.11
CA GLU A 5 3.86 -1.73 7.15
C GLU A 5 3.42 -1.29 8.55
N LEU A 6 3.57 -0.01 8.87
CA LEU A 6 3.13 0.57 10.14
C LEU A 6 1.61 0.53 10.29
N ASP A 7 0.87 0.77 9.22
CA ASP A 7 -0.60 0.82 9.23
C ASP A 7 -1.25 -0.57 9.20
N THR A 8 -0.75 -1.47 8.35
CA THR A 8 -1.33 -2.82 8.16
C THR A 8 -0.76 -3.85 9.13
N HIS A 9 0.38 -3.57 9.77
CA HIS A 9 1.18 -4.54 10.53
C HIS A 9 1.66 -5.75 9.71
N HIS A 10 1.74 -5.60 8.38
CA HIS A 10 2.24 -6.61 7.45
C HIS A 10 3.29 -6.01 6.52
N ILE A 11 4.17 -6.85 5.98
CA ILE A 11 5.11 -6.39 4.95
C ILE A 11 4.33 -5.85 3.72
N PRO A 12 4.88 -4.87 2.98
CA PRO A 12 4.22 -4.30 1.81
C PRO A 12 3.84 -5.37 0.78
N TYR A 13 2.65 -5.24 0.16
CA TYR A 13 2.10 -6.14 -0.86
C TYR A 13 1.79 -7.56 -0.36
N ALA A 14 1.74 -7.81 0.95
CA ALA A 14 1.43 -9.14 1.50
C ALA A 14 0.03 -9.67 1.12
N ASP A 15 -0.87 -8.78 0.70
CA ASP A 15 -2.22 -9.05 0.25
C ASP A 15 -2.34 -9.30 -1.26
N GLU A 16 -1.27 -9.09 -2.02
CA GLU A 16 -1.23 -9.34 -3.46
C GLU A 16 -0.94 -10.82 -3.76
N THR A 17 -1.86 -11.47 -4.47
CA THR A 17 -1.76 -12.89 -4.82
C THR A 17 -1.98 -13.13 -6.31
N ASN A 18 -1.36 -14.19 -6.83
CA ASN A 18 -1.62 -14.74 -8.16
C ASN A 18 -3.12 -15.07 -8.31
N GLY A 19 -3.78 -14.60 -9.38
CA GLY A 19 -5.20 -14.83 -9.62
C GLY A 19 -6.12 -13.94 -8.77
N THR A 20 -7.14 -13.38 -9.40
CA THR A 20 -8.02 -12.33 -8.85
C THR A 20 -8.72 -12.74 -7.55
N GLY A 21 -8.21 -12.22 -6.42
CA GLY A 21 -8.98 -12.00 -5.19
C GLY A 21 -8.37 -12.59 -3.93
N MET A 22 -8.35 -11.78 -2.87
CA MET A 22 -8.18 -12.18 -1.47
C MET A 22 -9.04 -13.41 -1.14
N LYS A 23 -8.45 -14.60 -1.28
CA LYS A 23 -9.00 -15.83 -0.70
C LYS A 23 -7.97 -16.45 0.25
N MET A 24 -7.59 -15.67 1.26
CA MET A 24 -7.05 -16.23 2.49
C MET A 24 -8.19 -16.85 3.30
N LEU A 25 -8.84 -17.89 2.75
CA LEU A 25 -9.62 -18.85 3.52
C LEU A 25 -9.62 -20.20 2.79
N ARG A 26 -8.73 -21.09 3.27
CA ARG A 26 -8.61 -22.54 3.01
C ARG A 26 -8.45 -22.95 1.54
N ALA A 27 -7.20 -23.16 1.13
CA ALA A 27 -6.90 -24.17 0.13
C ALA A 27 -6.56 -25.49 0.86
N VAL A 28 -7.57 -26.36 0.99
CA VAL A 28 -7.35 -27.81 1.02
C VAL A 28 -8.02 -28.31 -0.25
N GLU A 29 -7.33 -28.23 -1.39
CA GLU A 29 -7.84 -28.77 -2.65
C GLU A 29 -6.67 -29.40 -3.42
N ASP A 30 -6.69 -30.74 -3.47
CA ASP A 30 -5.78 -31.61 -4.21
C ASP A 30 -6.09 -31.59 -5.73
N ASP A 31 -5.91 -30.43 -6.39
CA ASP A 31 -6.02 -30.33 -7.85
C ASP A 31 -4.89 -29.48 -8.45
N ASP A 32 -4.05 -30.13 -9.24
CA ASP A 32 -2.80 -29.59 -9.80
C ASP A 32 -3.01 -28.46 -10.82
N SER A 33 -4.25 -28.29 -11.30
CA SER A 33 -4.61 -27.31 -12.32
C SER A 33 -4.81 -25.87 -11.80
N LYS A 34 -4.91 -25.68 -10.47
CA LYS A 34 -5.17 -24.37 -9.83
C LYS A 34 -4.03 -23.90 -8.92
N ARG A 35 -2.84 -24.48 -9.08
CA ARG A 35 -1.71 -24.33 -8.13
C ARG A 35 -1.32 -22.89 -7.82
N ASP A 36 -1.54 -21.95 -8.74
CA ASP A 36 -1.05 -20.58 -8.56
C ASP A 36 -2.07 -19.61 -7.95
N ALA A 37 -3.36 -19.90 -8.02
CA ALA A 37 -4.38 -18.98 -7.51
C ALA A 37 -4.30 -18.84 -5.97
N GLY A 38 -4.21 -17.61 -5.47
CA GLY A 38 -4.12 -17.28 -4.05
C GLY A 38 -2.72 -17.44 -3.43
N ARG A 39 -1.69 -17.75 -4.22
CA ARG A 39 -0.30 -17.68 -3.74
C ARG A 39 0.20 -16.24 -3.75
N PRO A 40 1.00 -15.80 -2.76
CA PRO A 40 1.63 -14.49 -2.79
C PRO A 40 2.40 -14.26 -4.09
N LEU A 41 2.36 -13.04 -4.61
CA LEU A 41 3.21 -12.66 -5.74
C LEU A 41 4.69 -12.86 -5.40
N VAL A 42 5.47 -13.32 -6.38
CA VAL A 42 6.92 -13.33 -6.27
C VAL A 42 7.48 -11.91 -6.46
N ASP A 43 8.62 -11.60 -5.84
CA ASP A 43 9.22 -10.24 -5.84
C ASP A 43 9.37 -9.65 -7.25
N THR A 44 9.76 -10.45 -8.23
CA THR A 44 9.92 -10.00 -9.62
C THR A 44 8.60 -9.59 -10.27
N ALA A 45 7.50 -10.28 -9.93
CA ALA A 45 6.16 -9.92 -10.37
C ALA A 45 5.70 -8.62 -9.70
N ILE A 46 5.93 -8.48 -8.39
CA ILE A 46 5.64 -7.24 -7.64
C ILE A 46 6.37 -6.06 -8.29
N VAL A 47 7.67 -6.17 -8.55
CA VAL A 47 8.46 -5.10 -9.19
C VAL A 47 7.89 -4.74 -10.56
N SER A 48 7.57 -5.73 -11.40
CA SER A 48 6.98 -5.48 -12.72
C SER A 48 5.65 -4.72 -12.62
N MET A 49 4.76 -5.17 -11.74
CA MET A 49 3.43 -4.58 -11.57
C MET A 49 3.50 -3.17 -10.96
N VAL A 50 4.46 -2.91 -10.05
CA VAL A 50 4.72 -1.57 -9.53
C VAL A 50 5.24 -0.63 -10.63
N ILE A 51 6.16 -1.10 -11.48
CA ILE A 51 6.66 -0.31 -12.62
C ILE A 51 5.52 0.02 -13.59
N GLN A 52 4.59 -0.91 -13.80
CA GLN A 52 3.41 -0.73 -14.65
C GLN A 52 2.35 0.17 -14.00
N GLY A 53 2.38 0.34 -12.68
CA GLY A 53 1.35 1.04 -11.92
C GLY A 53 0.10 0.20 -11.64
N ASP A 54 0.19 -1.11 -11.80
CA ASP A 54 -0.93 -2.05 -11.62
C ASP A 54 -1.25 -2.30 -10.14
N ILE A 55 -0.25 -2.16 -9.25
CA ILE A 55 -0.40 -2.33 -7.80
C ILE A 55 0.25 -1.19 -7.04
N GLN A 56 -0.27 -0.92 -5.85
CA GLN A 56 0.29 0.00 -4.86
C GLN A 56 0.19 -0.63 -3.46
N PRO A 57 1.07 -0.27 -2.52
CA PRO A 57 1.00 -0.84 -1.18
C PRO A 57 -0.29 -0.41 -0.47
N THR A 58 -0.96 -1.38 0.16
CA THR A 58 -2.25 -1.16 0.81
C THR A 58 -2.14 -0.33 2.08
N LEU A 59 -3.13 0.55 2.27
CA LEU A 59 -3.44 1.23 3.52
C LEU A 59 -4.86 0.87 3.96
N THR A 60 -5.03 0.59 5.24
CA THR A 60 -6.30 0.28 5.87
C THR A 60 -7.21 1.52 5.89
N PRO A 61 -8.54 1.33 5.94
CA PRO A 61 -9.48 2.45 6.15
C PRO A 61 -9.30 3.19 7.48
N ARG A 62 -8.53 2.62 8.42
CA ARG A 62 -8.22 3.22 9.72
C ARG A 62 -6.93 4.05 9.70
N CYS A 63 -6.18 4.02 8.60
CA CYS A 63 -4.97 4.83 8.44
C CYS A 63 -5.33 6.32 8.62
N PRO A 64 -4.63 7.07 9.49
CA PRO A 64 -4.86 8.50 9.64
C PRO A 64 -4.76 9.22 8.30
N HIS A 65 -5.72 10.11 7.99
CA HIS A 65 -5.81 10.78 6.68
C HIS A 65 -4.50 11.46 6.27
N TRP A 66 -3.88 12.20 7.19
CA TRP A 66 -2.61 12.90 6.92
C TRP A 66 -1.50 11.94 6.49
N MET A 67 -1.50 10.71 7.03
CA MET A 67 -0.49 9.69 6.75
C MET A 67 -0.77 9.03 5.40
N LYS A 68 -2.05 8.78 5.10
CA LYS A 68 -2.48 8.29 3.79
C LYS A 68 -2.12 9.28 2.67
N GLU A 69 -2.43 10.55 2.86
CA GLU A 69 -2.14 11.62 1.89
C GLU A 69 -0.62 11.75 1.65
N LEU A 70 0.18 11.69 2.72
CA LEU A 70 1.64 11.69 2.60
C LEU A 70 2.15 10.47 1.82
N ALA A 71 1.58 9.28 2.07
CA ALA A 71 1.94 8.07 1.35
C ALA A 71 1.60 8.17 -0.15
N GLU A 72 0.41 8.68 -0.48
CA GLU A 72 -0.04 8.88 -1.86
C GLU A 72 0.88 9.85 -2.62
N LEU A 73 1.30 10.95 -2.00
CA LEU A 73 2.30 11.87 -2.58
C LEU A 73 3.64 11.17 -2.85
N CYS A 74 4.12 10.35 -1.91
CA CYS A 74 5.37 9.60 -2.07
C CYS A 74 5.29 8.52 -3.17
N LEU A 75 4.08 8.01 -3.44
CA LEU A 75 3.81 6.93 -4.40
C LEU A 75 3.42 7.45 -5.79
N ALA A 76 3.47 8.75 -6.04
CA ALA A 76 3.13 9.32 -7.34
C ALA A 76 3.91 8.63 -8.48
N MET A 77 3.19 8.21 -9.53
CA MET A 77 3.81 7.54 -10.68
C MET A 77 4.76 8.48 -11.42
N ASP A 78 4.39 9.75 -11.54
CA ASP A 78 5.28 10.80 -12.03
C ASP A 78 6.34 11.13 -10.96
N PRO A 79 7.63 10.93 -11.25
CA PRO A 79 8.71 11.27 -10.33
C PRO A 79 8.75 12.75 -9.95
N SER A 80 8.30 13.68 -10.80
CA SER A 80 8.33 15.11 -10.46
C SER A 80 7.27 15.54 -9.46
N GLU A 81 6.21 14.74 -9.30
CA GLU A 81 5.15 14.98 -8.32
C GLU A 81 5.53 14.45 -6.93
N ARG A 82 6.61 13.67 -6.82
CA ARG A 82 7.07 13.13 -5.54
C ARG A 82 7.74 14.22 -4.70
N PRO A 83 7.40 14.29 -3.40
CA PRO A 83 8.03 15.27 -2.52
C PRO A 83 9.51 14.92 -2.30
N THR A 84 10.32 15.96 -2.18
CA THR A 84 11.69 15.84 -1.64
C THR A 84 11.64 15.42 -0.17
N THR A 85 12.72 14.83 0.34
CA THR A 85 12.82 14.48 1.78
C THR A 85 12.59 15.69 2.69
N ALA A 86 13.07 16.87 2.31
CA ALA A 86 12.86 18.10 3.08
C ALA A 86 11.37 18.49 3.12
N SER A 87 10.67 18.41 1.99
CA SER A 87 9.25 18.70 1.91
C SER A 87 8.37 17.63 2.58
N VAL A 88 8.82 16.37 2.69
CA VAL A 88 8.11 15.32 3.45
C VAL A 88 8.00 15.72 4.93
N GLY A 89 9.07 16.21 5.55
CA GLY A 89 9.05 16.59 6.96
C GLY A 89 8.11 17.77 7.23
N VAL A 90 8.16 18.80 6.39
CA VAL A 90 7.27 19.97 6.48
C VAL A 90 5.83 19.59 6.16
N GLY A 91 5.61 18.88 5.05
CA GLY A 91 4.28 18.43 4.63
C GLY A 91 3.61 17.52 5.65
N ALA A 92 4.33 16.59 6.26
CA ALA A 92 3.79 15.74 7.32
C ALA A 92 3.31 16.55 8.53
N HIS A 93 4.08 17.56 8.95
CA HIS A 93 3.71 18.44 10.04
C HIS A 93 2.46 19.28 9.70
N ASP A 94 2.43 19.88 8.51
CA ASP A 94 1.32 20.73 8.08
C ASP A 94 0.03 19.93 7.88
N LEU A 95 0.10 18.75 7.23
CA LEU A 95 -1.04 17.84 7.06
C LEU A 95 -1.58 17.35 8.40
N LYS A 96 -0.69 17.08 9.38
CA LYS A 96 -1.07 16.68 10.72
C LYS A 96 -1.79 17.81 11.46
N LEU A 97 -1.26 19.03 11.40
CA LEU A 97 -1.87 20.22 12.03
C LEU A 97 -3.24 20.56 11.44
N GLN A 98 -3.38 20.50 10.11
CA GLN A 98 -4.64 20.81 9.44
C GLN A 98 -5.78 19.86 9.83
N LYS A 99 -5.47 18.59 10.16
CA LYS A 99 -6.49 17.55 10.41
C LYS A 99 -6.71 17.22 11.88
N ASP A 100 -5.71 17.41 12.76
CA ASP A 100 -5.92 17.34 14.21
C ASP A 100 -6.74 18.53 14.73
N GLY A 101 -6.78 19.65 13.99
CA GLY A 101 -7.65 20.79 14.25
C GLY A 101 -9.10 20.64 13.77
N SER A 102 -9.49 19.48 13.21
CA SER A 102 -10.88 19.22 12.74
C SER A 102 -11.68 18.28 13.64
N VAL A 103 -11.26 18.05 14.89
CA VAL A 103 -12.14 17.47 15.93
C VAL A 103 -12.81 18.60 16.71
N GLU A 104 -13.74 19.30 16.08
CA GLU A 104 -14.86 19.98 16.76
C GLU A 104 -16.03 20.12 15.77
N LEU A 105 -17.00 19.22 15.91
CA LEU A 105 -18.47 19.40 15.96
C LEU A 105 -19.20 18.07 15.66
#